data_AF-A0A9D7VRA3-F1
#
_entry.id   AF-A0A9D7VRA3-F1
#
_cell.length_a   1.000
_cell.length_b   1.000
_cell.length_c   1.000
_cell.angle_alpha   90.00
_cell.angle_beta   90.00
_cell.angle_gamma   90.00
#
_symmetry.space_group_name_H-M   'P 1'
#
loop_
_entity.id
_entity.type
_entity.pdbx_description
1 polymer ?
#
loop_
_entity_poly.entity_id
_entity_poly.type
_entity_poly.pdbx_seq_one_letter_code
_entity_poly.pdbx_strand_id
1 'polypeptide(L)'
;MCWDPTPAQLAADAEYWTPERRAAAVPETFGLTTPPAAGELKAPMVAPSRADVTVAPFSYGGKLFYTRGGQDYSASAQFLARDNTLLAAAHSMYKGGNQATNVTFYRAYDAGGGTKFDIQNVAVLAGWPDVADDPPSPQRSALDYAILKTSEDSDAGKFALGTDADF
;
A
#
# COMPACT_ATOMS: atom_id res chain seq x y z
N MET A 1 8.34 -4.56 -19.15
CA MET A 1 9.21 -5.47 -18.35
C MET A 1 8.44 -5.78 -17.06
N CYS A 2 8.25 -7.04 -16.67
CA CYS A 2 7.66 -7.34 -15.36
C CYS A 2 8.75 -7.23 -14.30
N TRP A 3 8.52 -6.44 -13.26
CA TRP A 3 9.37 -6.43 -12.07
C TRP A 3 9.04 -7.65 -11.22
N ASP A 4 10.00 -8.56 -11.06
CA ASP A 4 9.90 -9.80 -10.28
C ASP A 4 11.06 -9.86 -9.28
N PRO A 5 11.00 -9.09 -8.19
CA PRO A 5 12.05 -9.06 -7.18
C PRO A 5 12.09 -10.39 -6.41
N THR A 6 13.30 -10.83 -6.07
CA THR A 6 13.48 -11.95 -5.15
C THR A 6 12.98 -11.59 -3.75
N PRO A 7 12.52 -12.56 -2.95
CA PRO A 7 12.15 -12.31 -1.55
C PRO A 7 13.26 -11.61 -0.75
N ALA A 8 14.54 -11.88 -1.04
CA ALA A 8 15.67 -11.23 -0.38
C ALA A 8 15.79 -9.73 -0.69
N GLN A 9 15.36 -9.29 -1.88
CA GLN A 9 15.35 -7.86 -2.24
C GLN A 9 14.18 -7.12 -1.56
N LEU A 10 13.11 -7.84 -1.23
CA LEU A 10 11.94 -7.31 -0.56
C LEU A 10 12.04 -7.40 0.96
N ALA A 11 12.74 -8.40 1.48
CA ALA A 11 12.83 -8.64 2.90
C ALA A 11 13.45 -7.44 3.61
N ALA A 12 12.70 -6.91 4.57
CA ALA A 12 13.31 -6.16 5.65
C ALA A 12 13.91 -7.20 6.62
N ASP A 13 15.18 -7.06 6.98
CA ASP A 13 15.70 -7.82 8.13
C ASP A 13 14.78 -7.58 9.34
N ALA A 14 14.66 -8.56 10.24
CA ALA A 14 13.70 -8.52 11.35
C ALA A 14 13.78 -7.23 12.19
N GLU A 15 14.95 -6.60 12.22
CA GLU A 15 15.27 -5.39 12.99
C GLU A 15 15.32 -4.11 12.14
N TYR A 16 15.14 -4.18 10.82
CA TYR A 16 15.27 -3.02 9.93
C TYR A 16 14.23 -1.94 10.25
N TRP A 17 12.95 -2.33 10.36
CA TRP A 17 11.85 -1.42 10.69
C TRP A 17 11.66 -1.29 12.20
N THR A 18 12.53 -0.55 12.86
CA THR A 18 12.33 -0.17 14.26
C THR A 18 11.12 0.77 14.42
N PRO A 19 10.51 0.88 15.62
CA PRO A 19 9.45 1.86 15.88
C PRO A 19 9.83 3.29 15.46
N GLU A 20 11.07 3.70 15.73
CA GLU A 20 11.59 5.03 15.39
C GLU A 20 11.66 5.22 13.88
N ARG A 21 12.13 4.21 13.15
CA ARG A 21 12.21 4.24 11.69
C ARG A 21 10.84 4.31 11.04
N ARG A 22 9.87 3.53 11.56
CA ARG A 22 8.46 3.58 11.11
C ARG A 22 7.80 4.92 11.41
N ALA A 23 8.14 5.56 12.54
CA ALA A 23 7.66 6.90 12.87
C ALA A 23 8.26 7.98 11.96
N ALA A 24 9.51 7.81 11.53
CA ALA A 24 10.21 8.74 10.63
C ALA A 24 9.86 8.55 9.14
N ALA A 25 9.31 7.38 8.75
CA ALA A 25 8.95 7.09 7.37
C ALA A 25 7.88 8.06 6.84
N VAL A 26 8.16 8.70 5.71
CA VAL A 26 7.33 9.79 5.19
C VAL A 26 6.24 9.27 4.22
N PRO A 27 5.03 9.85 4.22
CA PRO A 27 4.07 9.54 3.17
C PRO A 27 4.58 10.08 1.84
N GLU A 28 4.41 9.31 0.77
CA GLU A 28 4.68 9.81 -0.57
C GLU A 28 3.65 10.87 -0.97
N THR A 29 4.11 12.07 -1.31
CA THR A 29 3.24 13.17 -1.75
C THR A 29 3.23 13.29 -3.28
N PHE A 30 2.06 13.58 -3.84
CA PHE A 30 1.83 13.61 -5.30
C PHE A 30 1.93 14.98 -5.95
N GLY A 31 2.57 15.95 -5.30
CA GLY A 31 2.55 17.33 -5.81
C GLY A 31 1.13 17.91 -5.92
N LEU A 32 0.14 17.29 -5.25
CA LEU A 32 -1.17 17.90 -5.00
C LEU A 32 -0.95 19.00 -3.96
N THR A 33 -0.47 20.16 -4.41
CA THR A 33 -0.12 21.28 -3.54
C THR A 33 -1.32 22.09 -3.07
N THR A 34 -2.53 21.75 -3.53
CA THR A 34 -3.73 22.50 -3.13
C THR A 34 -4.91 21.55 -3.01
N PRO A 35 -5.43 21.31 -1.80
CA PRO A 35 -6.79 20.82 -1.66
C PRO A 35 -7.73 21.74 -2.46
N PRO A 36 -8.79 21.22 -3.10
CA PRO A 36 -9.82 22.09 -3.68
C PRO A 36 -10.30 23.08 -2.61
N ALA A 37 -10.59 24.32 -3.02
CA ALA A 37 -11.06 25.33 -2.09
C ALA A 37 -12.29 24.79 -1.34
N ALA A 38 -12.40 25.05 -0.03
CA ALA A 38 -13.45 24.47 0.81
C ALA A 38 -14.89 24.71 0.30
N GLY A 39 -15.09 25.69 -0.58
CA GLY A 39 -16.37 25.98 -1.25
C GLY A 39 -16.72 25.09 -2.46
N GLU A 40 -15.82 24.21 -2.91
CA GLU A 40 -16.02 23.32 -4.06
C GLU A 40 -16.45 21.89 -3.66
N LEU A 41 -16.37 21.55 -2.38
CA LEU A 41 -16.81 20.25 -1.86
C LEU A 41 -18.34 20.24 -1.74
N LYS A 42 -19.02 19.49 -2.61
CA LYS A 42 -20.47 19.23 -2.49
C LYS A 42 -20.73 18.31 -1.29
N ALA A 43 -21.58 18.79 -0.38
CA ALA A 43 -22.03 18.22 0.89
C ALA A 43 -21.09 18.48 2.09
N PRO A 44 -21.64 18.67 3.31
CA PRO A 44 -20.81 18.77 4.51
C PRO A 44 -20.10 17.43 4.68
N MET A 45 -18.80 17.41 4.38
CA MET A 45 -17.96 16.28 4.76
C MET A 45 -18.01 16.21 6.29
N VAL A 46 -18.54 15.12 6.83
CA VAL A 46 -18.39 14.80 8.25
C VAL A 46 -16.89 14.87 8.55
N ALA A 47 -16.52 15.50 9.67
CA ALA A 47 -15.12 15.56 10.07
C ALA A 47 -14.53 14.14 10.06
N PRO A 48 -13.36 13.93 9.44
CA PRO A 48 -12.75 12.61 9.43
C PRO A 48 -12.56 12.14 10.87
N SER A 49 -12.99 10.92 11.15
CA SER A 49 -12.75 10.24 12.42
C SER A 49 -11.75 9.12 12.20
N ARG A 50 -11.07 8.72 13.28
CA ARG A 50 -10.18 7.56 13.24
C ARG A 50 -11.03 6.31 13.01
N ALA A 51 -10.67 5.52 12.01
CA ALA A 51 -11.31 4.24 11.75
C ALA A 51 -11.05 3.26 12.90
N ASP A 52 -12.07 2.50 13.29
CA ASP A 52 -11.91 1.37 14.19
C ASP A 52 -11.31 0.19 13.41
N VAL A 53 -10.00 0.00 13.54
CA VAL A 53 -9.25 -1.04 12.81
C VAL A 53 -9.54 -2.46 13.30
N THR A 54 -10.39 -2.64 14.31
CA THR A 54 -10.77 -3.97 14.82
C THR A 54 -11.94 -4.58 14.06
N VAL A 55 -12.67 -3.79 13.27
CA VAL A 55 -13.86 -4.23 12.53
C VAL A 55 -13.66 -4.16 11.02
N ALA A 56 -14.34 -5.05 10.29
CA ALA A 56 -14.38 -4.99 8.84
C ALA A 56 -15.12 -3.71 8.36
N PRO A 57 -14.71 -3.08 7.24
CA PRO A 57 -13.58 -3.47 6.39
C PRO A 57 -12.22 -2.91 6.85
N PHE A 58 -12.19 -2.08 7.90
CA PHE A 58 -10.97 -1.39 8.33
C PHE A 58 -9.88 -2.34 8.82
N SER A 59 -10.25 -3.49 9.38
CA SER A 59 -9.30 -4.53 9.80
C SER A 59 -8.58 -5.21 8.62
N TYR A 60 -9.02 -5.01 7.38
CA TYR A 60 -8.38 -5.61 6.20
C TYR A 60 -7.19 -4.77 5.74
N GLY A 61 -7.24 -3.47 6.02
CA GLY A 61 -6.23 -2.50 5.68
C GLY A 61 -5.12 -2.39 6.72
N GLY A 62 -4.09 -1.63 6.38
CA GLY A 62 -2.97 -1.40 7.27
C GLY A 62 -1.95 -0.45 6.69
N LYS A 63 -0.81 -0.33 7.39
CA LYS A 63 0.28 0.55 6.99
C LYS A 63 1.37 -0.28 6.30
N LEU A 64 1.78 0.18 5.12
CA LEU A 64 2.89 -0.38 4.34
C LEU A 64 4.12 0.49 4.55
N PHE A 65 5.25 -0.12 4.89
CA PHE A 65 6.55 0.54 5.01
C PHE A 65 7.49 -0.02 3.96
N TYR A 66 8.29 0.85 3.35
CA TYR A 66 9.25 0.46 2.32
C TYR A 66 10.36 1.50 2.20
N THR A 67 11.51 1.08 1.67
CA THR A 67 12.61 1.97 1.30
C THR A 67 12.74 2.02 -0.21
N ARG A 68 12.85 3.22 -0.79
CA ARG A 68 13.05 3.41 -2.23
C ARG A 68 14.01 4.55 -2.47
N GLY A 69 15.03 4.35 -3.31
CA GLY A 69 16.05 5.37 -3.57
C GLY A 69 16.79 5.85 -2.31
N GLY A 70 16.92 4.99 -1.28
CA GLY A 70 17.56 5.31 0.00
C GLY A 70 16.70 6.08 1.01
N GLN A 71 15.43 6.40 0.67
CA GLN A 71 14.49 7.04 1.58
C GLN A 71 13.42 6.06 2.05
N ASP A 72 13.04 6.19 3.32
CA ASP A 72 11.96 5.41 3.93
C ASP A 72 10.61 6.10 3.75
N TYR A 73 9.65 5.32 3.30
CA TYR A 73 8.31 5.77 3.02
C TYR A 73 7.27 4.95 3.78
N SER A 74 6.10 5.54 3.90
CA SER A 74 4.90 4.81 4.30
C SER A 74 3.74 5.05 3.32
N ALA A 75 2.93 4.02 3.17
CA ALA A 75 1.72 4.01 2.38
C ALA A 75 0.66 3.13 3.07
N SER A 76 -0.43 2.86 2.36
CA SER A 76 -1.46 1.92 2.80
C SER A 76 -1.52 0.73 1.83
N ALA A 77 -1.92 -0.42 2.36
CA ALA A 77 -2.27 -1.60 1.59
C ALA A 77 -3.42 -2.32 2.30
N GLN A 78 -4.07 -3.26 1.61
CA GLN A 78 -5.12 -4.07 2.21
C GLN A 78 -5.12 -5.49 1.65
N PHE A 79 -5.55 -6.46 2.45
CA PHE A 79 -5.81 -7.82 1.97
C PHE A 79 -7.03 -7.82 1.04
N LEU A 80 -6.87 -8.46 -0.11
CA LEU A 80 -7.96 -8.67 -1.05
C LEU A 80 -8.87 -9.79 -0.54
N ALA A 81 -8.31 -10.96 -0.28
CA ALA A 81 -9.04 -12.13 0.19
C ALA A 81 -8.42 -12.66 1.49
N ARG A 82 -9.06 -13.69 2.08
CA ARG A 82 -8.51 -14.42 3.23
C ARG A 82 -7.39 -15.36 2.79
N ASP A 83 -6.32 -14.77 2.29
CA ASP A 83 -5.14 -15.40 1.71
C ASP A 83 -3.92 -14.50 1.93
N ASN A 84 -2.86 -14.72 1.17
CA ASN A 84 -1.65 -13.91 1.22
C ASN A 84 -1.60 -12.78 0.18
N THR A 85 -2.73 -12.34 -0.38
CA THR A 85 -2.77 -11.35 -1.46
C THR A 85 -3.13 -9.96 -0.95
N LEU A 86 -2.22 -9.00 -1.13
CA LEU A 86 -2.38 -7.59 -0.80
C LEU A 86 -2.55 -6.73 -2.06
N LEU A 87 -3.42 -5.73 -1.99
CA LEU A 87 -3.50 -4.63 -2.94
C LEU A 87 -2.79 -3.39 -2.37
N ALA A 88 -1.90 -2.81 -3.16
CA ALA A 88 -1.25 -1.53 -2.88
C ALA A 88 -1.22 -0.67 -4.15
N ALA A 89 -0.67 0.54 -4.04
CA ALA A 89 -0.44 1.39 -5.21
C ALA A 89 0.91 1.05 -5.88
N ALA A 90 0.97 1.13 -7.22
CA ALA A 90 2.17 0.79 -7.98
C ALA A 90 3.31 1.76 -7.70
N HIS A 91 3.00 3.05 -7.54
CA HIS A 91 4.00 4.06 -7.23
C HIS A 91 4.74 3.77 -5.94
N SER A 92 4.08 3.18 -4.93
CA SER A 92 4.74 2.84 -3.67
C SER A 92 5.84 1.81 -3.90
N MET A 93 5.70 0.96 -4.92
CA MET A 93 6.62 -0.13 -5.16
C MET A 93 7.64 0.16 -6.26
N TYR A 94 7.32 1.05 -7.21
CA TYR A 94 8.21 1.47 -8.28
C TYR A 94 7.96 2.93 -8.67
N LYS A 95 9.00 3.77 -8.62
CA LYS A 95 8.95 5.17 -9.07
C LYS A 95 10.36 5.74 -9.26
N GLY A 96 10.54 6.68 -10.19
CA GLY A 96 11.83 7.33 -10.42
C GLY A 96 12.93 6.36 -10.81
N GLY A 97 12.61 5.30 -11.57
CA GLY A 97 13.52 4.21 -11.90
C GLY A 97 13.95 3.32 -10.71
N ASN A 98 13.40 3.56 -9.51
CA ASN A 98 13.78 2.85 -8.29
C ASN A 98 12.69 1.87 -7.86
N GLN A 99 13.11 0.69 -7.44
CA GLN A 99 12.26 -0.34 -6.86
C GLN A 99 12.24 -0.20 -5.33
N ALA A 100 11.10 -0.55 -4.73
CA ALA A 100 10.98 -0.66 -3.28
C ALA A 100 11.76 -1.87 -2.77
N THR A 101 12.36 -1.69 -1.59
CA THR A 101 13.11 -2.68 -0.81
C THR A 101 12.66 -2.59 0.64
N ASN A 102 13.04 -3.57 1.47
CA ASN A 102 12.65 -3.62 2.88
C ASN A 102 11.13 -3.41 3.05
N VAL A 103 10.31 -4.14 2.31
CA VAL A 103 8.87 -3.94 2.30
C VAL A 103 8.23 -4.72 3.44
N THR A 104 7.46 -4.06 4.28
CA THR A 104 6.74 -4.68 5.41
C THR A 104 5.34 -4.10 5.56
N PHE A 105 4.37 -4.96 5.77
CA PHE A 105 2.98 -4.56 6.01
C PHE A 105 2.59 -4.80 7.47
N TYR A 106 1.87 -3.84 8.06
CA TYR A 106 1.23 -3.99 9.36
C TYR A 106 -0.28 -3.86 9.20
N ARG A 107 -0.98 -4.99 9.28
CA ARG A 107 -2.45 -5.03 9.23
C ARG A 107 -3.04 -4.45 10.50
N ALA A 108 -4.19 -3.77 10.37
CA ALA A 108 -4.89 -3.12 11.47
C ALA A 108 -3.96 -2.20 12.28
N TYR A 109 -3.10 -1.46 11.57
CA TYR A 109 -2.10 -0.59 12.19
C TYR A 109 -2.78 0.52 12.99
N ASP A 110 -2.48 0.57 14.28
CA ASP A 110 -2.94 1.62 15.18
C ASP A 110 -1.82 2.02 16.14
N ALA A 111 -1.45 3.30 16.11
CA ALA A 111 -0.45 3.88 17.02
C ALA A 111 0.89 3.10 17.15
N GLY A 112 1.34 2.43 16.07
CA GLY A 112 2.59 1.64 16.08
C GLY A 112 2.40 0.14 16.23
N GLY A 113 1.19 -0.32 16.57
CA GLY A 113 0.79 -1.72 16.65
C GLY A 113 0.33 -2.32 15.33
N GLY A 114 -0.44 -3.40 15.42
CA GLY A 114 -0.91 -4.19 14.27
C GLY A 114 -0.16 -5.50 14.08
N THR A 115 -0.65 -6.34 13.17
CA THR A 115 -0.04 -7.64 12.84
C THR A 115 0.95 -7.45 11.69
N LYS A 116 2.22 -7.78 11.92
CA LYS A 116 3.29 -7.67 10.91
C LYS A 116 3.18 -8.82 9.90
N PHE A 117 3.34 -8.51 8.63
CA PHE A 117 3.49 -9.45 7.52
C PHE A 117 4.74 -9.06 6.70
N ASP A 118 5.60 -10.04 6.44
CA ASP A 118 6.72 -9.88 5.52
C ASP A 118 6.26 -10.08 4.08
N ILE A 119 6.81 -9.31 3.14
CA ILE A 119 6.44 -9.36 1.72
C ILE A 119 7.41 -10.25 0.95
N GLN A 120 6.88 -11.27 0.29
CA GLN A 120 7.66 -12.24 -0.49
C GLN A 120 7.76 -11.86 -1.96
N ASN A 121 6.71 -11.26 -2.52
CA ASN A 121 6.66 -10.87 -3.92
C ASN A 121 5.90 -9.56 -4.09
N VAL A 122 6.25 -8.82 -5.14
CA VAL A 122 5.53 -7.64 -5.59
C VAL A 122 5.43 -7.66 -7.10
N ALA A 123 4.26 -7.32 -7.63
CA ALA A 123 4.02 -7.13 -9.05
C ALA A 123 3.36 -5.78 -9.30
N VAL A 124 3.92 -5.00 -10.22
CA VAL A 124 3.28 -3.84 -10.85
C VAL A 124 2.91 -4.22 -12.29
N LEU A 125 1.92 -3.53 -12.86
CA LEU A 125 1.61 -3.73 -14.28
C LEU A 125 2.81 -3.40 -15.17
N ALA A 126 2.99 -4.14 -16.25
CA ALA A 126 4.14 -4.00 -17.14
C ALA A 126 4.30 -2.61 -17.77
N GLY A 127 3.21 -1.85 -17.91
CA GLY A 127 3.21 -0.47 -18.41
C GLY A 127 3.39 0.61 -17.34
N TRP A 128 3.35 0.26 -16.05
CA TRP A 128 3.56 1.22 -14.97
C TRP A 128 4.95 1.88 -15.04
N PRO A 129 6.06 1.14 -15.24
CA PRO A 129 7.39 1.76 -15.32
C PRO A 129 7.53 2.83 -16.40
N ASP A 130 6.75 2.75 -17.48
CA ASP A 130 6.80 3.68 -18.61
C ASP A 130 6.11 5.03 -18.29
N VAL A 131 5.23 5.07 -17.29
CA VAL A 131 4.42 6.25 -16.92
C VAL A 131 4.57 6.66 -15.45
N ALA A 132 5.43 5.97 -14.68
CA ALA A 132 5.54 6.14 -13.23
C ALA A 132 5.89 7.59 -12.82
N ASP A 133 6.68 8.26 -13.66
CA ASP A 133 7.18 9.62 -13.46
C ASP A 133 6.39 10.68 -14.23
N ASP A 134 5.38 10.28 -15.00
CA ASP A 134 4.51 11.21 -15.70
C ASP A 134 3.66 12.04 -14.72
N PRO A 135 3.23 13.26 -15.11
CA PRO A 135 2.22 14.01 -14.38
C PRO A 135 0.94 13.18 -14.14
N PRO A 136 0.18 13.44 -13.06
CA PRO A 136 -1.12 12.78 -12.84
C PRO A 136 -2.02 12.82 -14.08
N SER A 137 -2.46 11.65 -14.53
CA SER A 137 -3.35 11.49 -15.69
C SER A 137 -4.25 10.26 -15.50
N PRO A 138 -5.40 10.17 -16.22
CA PRO A 138 -6.22 8.96 -16.20
C PRO A 138 -5.46 7.71 -16.65
N GLN A 139 -4.61 7.83 -17.66
CA GLN A 139 -3.80 6.73 -18.20
C GLN A 139 -2.81 6.21 -17.15
N ARG A 140 -2.14 7.12 -16.44
CA ARG A 140 -1.24 6.77 -15.33
C ARG A 140 -2.00 6.15 -14.17
N SER A 141 -3.13 6.74 -13.78
CA SER A 141 -3.95 6.27 -12.65
C SER A 141 -4.55 4.88 -12.92
N ALA A 142 -4.85 4.56 -14.18
CA ALA A 142 -5.33 3.24 -14.58
C ALA A 142 -4.29 2.12 -14.38
N LEU A 143 -3.01 2.47 -14.19
CA LEU A 143 -1.92 1.53 -13.98
C LEU A 143 -1.36 1.58 -12.54
N ASP A 144 -1.85 2.49 -11.68
CA ASP A 144 -1.30 2.72 -10.34
C ASP A 144 -1.81 1.71 -9.29
N TYR A 145 -1.68 0.42 -9.59
CA TYR A 145 -1.93 -0.65 -8.63
C TYR A 145 -0.85 -1.73 -8.68
N ALA A 146 -0.56 -2.28 -7.51
CA ALA A 146 0.35 -3.38 -7.31
C ALA A 146 -0.33 -4.51 -6.55
N ILE A 147 0.04 -5.74 -6.89
CA ILE A 147 -0.29 -6.93 -6.12
C ILE A 147 0.95 -7.37 -5.36
N LEU A 148 0.81 -7.53 -4.06
CA LEU A 148 1.87 -7.99 -3.15
C LEU A 148 1.46 -9.35 -2.59
N LYS A 149 2.46 -10.20 -2.33
CA LYS A 149 2.26 -11.49 -1.66
C LYS A 149 2.95 -11.49 -0.30
N THR A 150 2.22 -11.81 0.76
CA THR A 150 2.78 -11.95 2.12
C THR A 150 3.37 -13.35 2.35
N SER A 151 4.19 -13.48 3.40
CA SER A 151 4.80 -14.75 3.82
C SER A 151 3.82 -15.78 4.37
N GLU A 152 2.65 -15.32 4.80
CA GLU A 152 1.60 -16.12 5.42
C GLU A 152 0.21 -15.59 5.01
N ASP A 153 -0.80 -16.44 5.13
CA ASP A 153 -2.18 -16.09 4.83
C ASP A 153 -2.78 -15.19 5.93
N SER A 154 -3.68 -14.31 5.52
CA SER A 154 -4.47 -13.46 6.41
C SER A 154 -5.87 -14.03 6.62
N ASP A 155 -6.41 -13.91 7.83
CA ASP A 155 -7.82 -14.16 8.13
C ASP A 155 -8.76 -12.99 7.72
N ALA A 156 -8.19 -11.91 7.18
CA ALA A 156 -8.87 -10.69 6.74
C ALA A 156 -8.84 -10.54 5.20
N GLY A 157 -9.86 -9.89 4.64
CA GLY A 157 -10.12 -9.78 3.20
C GLY A 157 -11.50 -10.34 2.83
N LYS A 158 -12.14 -9.81 1.78
CA LYS A 158 -13.49 -10.24 1.36
C LYS A 158 -13.68 -10.26 -0.17
N PHE A 159 -12.60 -10.29 -0.95
CA PHE A 159 -12.69 -10.49 -2.39
C PHE A 159 -13.00 -11.96 -2.67
N ALA A 160 -14.28 -12.23 -2.89
CA ALA A 160 -14.78 -13.51 -3.39
C ALA A 160 -15.41 -13.24 -4.77
N LEU A 161 -14.91 -13.93 -5.79
CA LEU A 161 -15.60 -14.00 -7.09
C LEU A 161 -16.70 -15.06 -6.95
N GLY A 162 -17.91 -14.64 -6.61
CA GLY A 162 -19.08 -15.53 -6.60
C GLY A 162 -19.67 -15.68 -7.99
N THR A 163 -20.01 -16.91 -8.38
CA THR A 163 -21.06 -17.12 -9.40
C THR A 163 -22.45 -16.90 -8.82
N ASP A 164 -22.58 -16.91 -7.49
CA ASP A 164 -23.84 -16.77 -6.76
C ASP A 164 -23.76 -15.57 -5.80
N ALA A 165 -24.72 -14.68 -5.96
CA ALA A 165 -24.72 -13.31 -5.46
C ALA A 165 -25.14 -13.19 -3.99
N ASP A 166 -24.36 -13.74 -3.07
CA ASP A 166 -24.51 -13.44 -1.64
C ASP A 166 -23.35 -12.53 -1.18
N PHE A 167 -23.61 -11.23 -1.19
CA PHE A 167 -22.72 -10.15 -0.70
C PHE A 167 -23.01 -9.78 0.76
#